data_AF-A0A4Q0XSV8-F1
#
_entry.id   AF-A0A4Q0XSV8-F1
#
_cell.length_a   1.000
_cell.length_b   1.000
_cell.length_c   1.000
_cell.angle_alpha   90.00
_cell.angle_beta   90.00
_cell.angle_gamma   90.00
#
_symmetry.space_group_name_H-M   'P 1'
#
loop_
_entity.id
_entity.type
_entity.pdbx_description
1 polymer ?
#
loop_
_entity_poly.entity_id
_entity_poly.type
_entity_poly.pdbx_seq_one_letter_code
_entity_poly.pdbx_strand_id
1 'polypeptide(L)' 'MTQEEKKILIQDIKLLINSSDEPLVEINPKFLEYFTDDELMALRDDLIVKKRDVMKNNSEWLNDIYEKTKKDEL' A
#
# COMPACT_ATOMS: atom_id res chain seq x y z
N MET A 1 16.58 -2.47 -0.94
CA MET A 1 15.93 -1.17 -0.72
C MET A 1 16.81 -0.31 0.18
N THR A 2 16.84 1.01 -0.03
CA THR A 2 17.49 1.96 0.88
C THR A 2 16.60 2.22 2.12
N GLN A 3 17.19 2.74 3.20
CA GLN A 3 16.41 3.08 4.40
C GLN A 3 15.36 4.17 4.16
N GLU A 4 15.58 5.03 3.16
CA GLU A 4 14.63 6.08 2.79
C GLU A 4 13.45 5.50 1.99
N GLU A 5 13.72 4.66 0.98
CA GLU A 5 12.69 3.91 0.24
C GLU A 5 11.81 3.07 1.18
N LYS A 6 12.42 2.43 2.20
CA LYS A 6 11.68 1.66 3.20
C LYS A 6 10.70 2.52 4.00
N LYS A 7 11.10 3.74 4.37
CA LYS A 7 10.22 4.67 5.10
C LYS A 7 9.04 5.13 4.23
N ILE A 8 9.30 5.42 2.95
CA ILE A 8 8.26 5.79 1.99
C ILE A 8 7.25 4.64 1.87
N LEU A 9 7.74 3.41 1.69
CA LEU A 9 6.90 2.22 1.60
C LEU A 9 6.03 2.02 2.85
N ILE A 10 6.60 2.18 4.05
CA ILE A 10 5.84 2.10 5.31
C ILE A 10 4.78 3.21 5.42
N GLN A 11 5.07 4.43 4.94
CA GLN A 11 4.09 5.51 4.91
C GLN A 11 2.95 5.22 3.94
N ASP A 12 3.25 4.70 2.75
CA ASP A 12 2.24 4.31 1.77
C ASP A 12 1.31 3.22 2.31
N ILE A 13 1.88 2.20 2.95
CA ILE A 13 1.10 1.13 3.60
C ILE A 13 0.20 1.69 4.70
N LYS A 14 0.70 2.63 5.52
CA LYS A 14 -0.09 3.32 6.55
C LYS A 14 -1.25 4.10 5.95
N LEU A 15 -1.01 4.81 4.85
CA LEU A 15 -2.05 5.54 4.13
C LEU A 15 -3.09 4.59 3.52
N LEU A 16 -2.67 3.47 2.95
CA LEU A 16 -3.57 2.45 2.40
C LEU A 16 -4.48 1.84 3.49
N ILE A 17 -3.93 1.54 4.68
CA ILE A 17 -4.71 1.04 5.83
C ILE A 17 -5.71 2.08 6.34
N ASN A 18 -5.28 3.34 6.51
CA ASN A 18 -6.11 4.40 7.11
C ASN A 18 -7.11 5.06 6.14
N SER A 19 -6.98 4.83 4.83
CA SER A 19 -7.82 5.48 3.80
C SER A 19 -9.11 4.74 3.48
N SER A 20 -9.45 3.71 4.25
CA SER A 20 -10.72 2.99 4.13
C SER A 20 -11.47 3.08 5.46
N ASP A 21 -12.76 3.45 5.41
CA ASP A 21 -13.63 3.54 6.59
C ASP A 21 -13.82 2.17 7.27
N GLU A 22 -13.59 1.09 6.50
CA GLU A 22 -13.49 -0.27 6.98
C GLU A 22 -12.00 -0.67 7.06
N PRO A 23 -11.52 -1.20 8.19
CA PRO A 23 -10.13 -1.63 8.30
C PRO A 23 -9.87 -2.78 7.32
N LEU A 24 -9.18 -2.49 6.22
CA LEU A 24 -8.82 -3.47 5.18
C LEU A 24 -7.93 -4.62 5.72
N VAL A 25 -7.28 -4.38 6.87
CA VAL A 25 -6.37 -5.31 7.54
C VAL A 25 -6.37 -5.10 9.04
N GLU A 26 -6.32 -6.19 9.82
CA GLU A 26 -6.08 -6.19 11.27
C GLU A 26 -4.59 -6.10 11.62
N ILE A 27 -3.80 -5.34 10.85
CA ILE A 27 -2.37 -5.15 11.14
C ILE A 27 -2.17 -3.84 11.87
N ASN A 28 -1.55 -3.91 13.05
CA ASN A 28 -1.14 -2.72 13.77
C ASN A 28 0.08 -2.08 13.04
N PRO A 29 -0.02 -0.80 12.63
CA PRO A 29 1.02 -0.15 11.83
C PRO A 29 2.39 -0.02 12.49
N LYS A 30 2.48 -0.23 13.81
CA LYS A 30 3.74 -0.29 14.55
C LYS A 30 4.56 -1.53 14.23
N PHE A 31 3.94 -2.57 13.69
CA PHE A 31 4.65 -3.81 13.35
C PHE A 31 5.37 -3.72 11.99
N LEU A 32 5.02 -2.76 11.14
CA LEU A 32 5.61 -2.59 9.80
C LEU A 32 7.13 -2.36 9.85
N GLU A 33 7.65 -1.80 10.94
CA GLU A 33 9.09 -1.56 11.11
C GLU A 33 9.90 -2.86 11.24
N TYR A 34 9.25 -3.95 11.66
CA TYR A 34 9.88 -5.27 11.80
C TYR A 34 9.78 -6.11 10.54
N PHE A 35 9.00 -5.67 9.55
CA PHE A 35 8.82 -6.41 8.31
C PHE A 35 10.08 -6.27 7.46
N THR A 36 10.42 -7.37 6.79
CA THR A 36 11.41 -7.35 5.72
C THR A 36 10.88 -6.54 4.54
N ASP A 37 11.81 -6.16 3.68
CA ASP A 37 11.50 -5.37 2.49
C ASP A 37 10.50 -6.09 1.58
N ASP A 38 10.67 -7.41 1.41
CA ASP A 38 9.78 -8.26 0.62
C ASP A 38 8.39 -8.38 1.24
N GLU A 39 8.30 -8.51 2.56
CA GLU A 39 7.01 -8.57 3.27
C GLU A 39 6.26 -7.23 3.19
N LEU A 40 6.96 -6.10 3.24
CA LEU A 40 6.35 -4.79 3.06
C LEU A 40 5.81 -4.61 1.64
N MET A 41 6.57 -5.05 0.63
CA MET A 41 6.12 -5.02 -0.77
C MET A 41 4.89 -5.90 -0.98
N ALA A 42 4.91 -7.14 -0.48
CA ALA A 42 3.77 -8.04 -0.55
C ALA A 42 2.53 -7.47 0.16
N LEU A 43 2.70 -6.89 1.35
CA LEU A 43 1.60 -6.27 2.09
C LEU A 43 1.00 -5.06 1.36
N ARG A 44 1.84 -4.22 0.74
CA ARG A 44 1.38 -3.11 -0.10
C ARG A 44 0.54 -3.62 -1.26
N ASP A 45 1.01 -4.65 -1.96
CA ASP A 45 0.32 -5.19 -3.12
C ASP A 45 -1.02 -5.84 -2.74
N ASP A 46 -1.06 -6.57 -1.61
CA ASP A 46 -2.29 -7.11 -1.03
C ASP A 46 -3.28 -6.00 -0.65
N LEU A 47 -2.79 -4.91 -0.03
CA LEU A 47 -3.59 -3.74 0.31
C LEU A 47 -4.16 -3.05 -0.93
N ILE A 48 -3.36 -2.91 -1.98
CA ILE A 48 -3.79 -2.34 -3.26
C ILE A 48 -4.84 -3.24 -3.90
N VAL A 49 -4.66 -4.56 -3.90
CA VAL A 49 -5.63 -5.53 -4.44
C VAL A 49 -6.93 -5.50 -3.64
N LYS A 50 -6.88 -5.51 -2.31
CA LYS A 50 -8.07 -5.41 -1.46
C LYS A 50 -8.79 -4.08 -1.69
N LYS A 51 -8.05 -2.97 -1.74
CA LYS A 51 -8.63 -1.65 -2.00
C LYS A 51 -9.19 -1.55 -3.42
N ARG A 52 -8.54 -2.15 -4.41
CA ARG A 52 -9.09 -2.33 -5.76
C ARG A 52 -10.39 -3.10 -5.72
N ASP A 53 -10.46 -4.19 -4.98
CA ASP A 53 -11.64 -5.04 -4.96
C ASP A 53 -12.82 -4.36 -4.24
N VAL A 54 -12.55 -3.56 -3.20
CA VAL A 54 -13.52 -2.65 -2.56
C VAL A 54 -13.94 -1.52 -3.51
N MET A 55 -12.97 -0.92 -4.20
CA MET A 55 -13.16 0.16 -5.16
C MET A 55 -13.50 -0.33 -6.57
N LYS A 56 -13.77 -1.62 -6.81
CA LYS A 56 -14.11 -2.14 -8.15
C LYS A 56 -15.47 -1.60 -8.62
N ASN A 57 -16.21 -0.98 -7.71
CA ASN A 57 -17.37 -0.15 -8.00
C ASN A 57 -17.04 1.30 -8.43
N ASN A 58 -15.76 1.72 -8.41
CA ASN A 58 -15.31 3.09 -8.69
C ASN A 58 -13.98 3.10 -9.48
N SER A 59 -14.10 3.05 -10.81
CA SER A 59 -13.01 2.78 -11.77
C SER A 59 -11.92 3.85 -11.86
N GLU A 60 -12.15 5.07 -11.38
CA GLU A 60 -11.22 6.20 -11.57
C GLU A 60 -10.01 6.15 -10.64
N TRP A 61 -10.18 5.70 -9.39
CA TRP A 61 -9.10 5.61 -8.41
C TRP A 61 -8.01 4.60 -8.83
N LEU A 62 -8.39 3.58 -9.60
CA LEU A 62 -7.50 2.51 -10.04
C LEU A 62 -6.44 2.96 -11.03
N ASN A 63 -6.79 3.88 -11.93
CA ASN A 63 -5.83 4.41 -12.90
C ASN A 63 -4.78 5.29 -12.22
N ASP A 64 -5.19 6.11 -11.26
CA ASP A 64 -4.33 7.07 -10.59
C ASP A 64 -3.24 6.42 -9.72
N ILE A 65 -3.57 5.32 -9.04
CA ILE A 65 -2.58 4.58 -8.22
C ILE A 65 -1.59 3.87 -9.13
N TYR A 66 -2.09 3.16 -10.15
CA TYR A 66 -1.25 2.36 -11.04
C TYR A 66 -0.27 3.23 -11.82
N GLU A 67 -0.71 4.39 -12.32
CA GLU A 67 0.17 5.34 -13.01
C GLU A 67 1.25 5.94 -12.09
N LYS A 68 0.92 6.18 -10.81
CA LYS A 68 1.91 6.69 -9.85
C LYS A 68 2.97 5.65 -9.53
N THR A 69 2.56 4.41 -9.27
CA THR A 69 3.50 3.33 -8.92
C THR A 69 4.37 2.86 -10.10
N LYS A 70 3.92 3.06 -11.33
CA LYS A 70 4.68 2.70 -12.55
C LYS A 70 5.74 3.74 -12.93
N LYS A 71 5.65 4.98 -12.42
CA LYS A 71 6.62 6.04 -12.69
C LYS A 71 7.87 5.95 -11.81
N ASP A 72 7.83 5.21 -10.70
CA ASP A 72 8.99 4.98 -9.83
C ASP A 72 9.96 3.91 -10.36
N GLU A 73 9.64 3.24 -11.48
CA GLU A 73 10.51 2.24 -12.12
C GLU A 73 11.40 2.79 -13.26
N LEU A 74 11.49 4.12 -13.47
CA LEU A 74 12.20 4.75 -14.59
C LEU A 74 13.41 5.61 -14.18
#